data_AF-Q835D8-F1
#
_entry.id   AF-Q835D8-F1
#
_cell.length_a   1.000
_cell.length_b   1.000
_cell.length_c   1.000
_cell.angle_alpha   90.00
_cell.angle_beta   90.00
_cell.angle_gamma   90.00
#
_symmetry.space_group_name_H-M   'P 1'
#
loop_
_entity.id
_entity.type
_entity.pdbx_description
1 polymer ?
#
loop_
_entity_poly.entity_id
_entity_poly.type
_entity_poly.pdbx_seq_one_letter_code
_entity_poly.pdbx_strand_id
1 'polypeptide(L)' 'MTYPNFEKDSSTCANCGNALFNDGEFTNQSYLTIRDNFMIVNFFQFEDGTDNMFCDANCLASFLSAEEVEILESE' A
#
# COMPACT_ATOMS: atom_id res chain seq x y z
N MET A 1 17.56 2.55 4.79
CA MET A 1 16.36 3.05 4.08
C MET A 1 15.87 4.27 4.83
N THR A 2 15.88 5.42 4.17
CA THR A 2 15.22 6.63 4.68
C THR A 2 13.75 6.48 4.31
N TYR A 3 12.85 6.57 5.29
CA TYR A 3 11.43 6.55 4.97
C TYR A 3 11.10 7.76 4.09
N PRO A 4 10.20 7.61 3.10
CA PRO A 4 9.78 8.71 2.27
C PRO A 4 9.26 9.87 3.13
N ASN A 5 9.56 11.09 2.72
CA ASN A 5 8.89 12.26 3.26
C ASN A 5 7.50 12.27 2.63
N PHE A 6 6.50 11.78 3.36
CA PHE A 6 5.14 11.68 2.85
C PHE A 6 4.43 13.03 2.93
N GLU A 7 3.88 13.48 1.81
CA GLU A 7 2.92 14.57 1.81
C GLU A 7 1.58 14.01 2.31
N LYS A 8 1.18 14.48 3.50
CA LYS A 8 -0.03 14.02 4.20
C LYS A 8 -1.27 14.10 3.31
N ASP A 9 -1.40 15.21 2.58
CA ASP A 9 -2.58 15.56 1.79
C ASP A 9 -2.71 14.71 0.51
N SER A 10 -1.63 14.04 0.09
CA SER A 10 -1.61 13.15 -1.08
C SER A 10 -1.48 11.66 -0.72
N SER A 11 -1.48 11.32 0.58
CA SER A 11 -1.26 9.94 1.02
C SER A 11 -2.55 9.14 0.95
N THR A 12 -2.59 8.14 0.06
CA THR A 12 -3.74 7.27 -0.18
C THR A 12 -3.40 5.80 0.09
N CYS A 13 -4.41 5.01 0.48
CA CYS A 13 -4.26 3.56 0.63
C CYS A 13 -3.99 2.91 -0.73
N ALA A 14 -2.92 2.12 -0.85
CA ALA A 14 -2.52 1.45 -2.08
C ALA A 14 -3.55 0.41 -2.59
N ASN A 15 -4.37 -0.13 -1.70
CA ASN A 15 -5.42 -1.09 -2.07
C ASN A 15 -6.74 -0.42 -2.48
N CYS A 16 -7.26 0.49 -1.66
CA CYS A 16 -8.62 1.03 -1.84
C CYS A 16 -8.69 2.48 -2.32
N GLY A 17 -7.54 3.17 -2.42
CA GLY A 17 -7.46 4.56 -2.88
C GLY A 17 -7.97 5.62 -1.90
N ASN A 18 -8.49 5.23 -0.72
CA ASN A 18 -8.96 6.17 0.28
C ASN A 18 -7.82 7.01 0.85
N ALA A 19 -8.07 8.30 1.12
CA ALA A 19 -7.14 9.16 1.84
C ALA A 19 -6.81 8.56 3.21
N LEU A 20 -5.52 8.45 3.52
CA LEU A 20 -5.02 7.94 4.80
C LEU A 20 -5.10 8.97 5.91
N PHE A 21 -5.22 10.25 5.54
CA PHE A 21 -5.38 11.34 6.45
C PHE A 21 -6.48 12.25 5.93
N ASN A 22 -7.57 12.40 6.68
CA ASN A 22 -8.59 13.39 6.40
C ASN A 22 -8.31 14.68 7.17
N ASP A 23 -8.55 15.81 6.53
CA ASP A 23 -8.30 17.15 7.05
C ASP A 23 -9.01 17.42 8.38
N GLY A 24 -8.24 17.81 9.39
CA GLY A 24 -8.76 18.52 10.56
C GLY A 24 -8.87 17.73 11.86
N GLU A 25 -8.81 16.39 11.85
CA GLU A 25 -8.70 15.63 13.09
C GLU A 25 -7.37 14.89 13.16
N PHE A 26 -6.68 15.06 14.28
CA PHE A 26 -5.58 14.19 14.70
C PHE A 26 -6.18 12.83 15.10
N THR A 27 -6.98 12.21 14.23
CA THR A 27 -7.41 10.84 14.43
C THR A 27 -6.16 9.99 14.28
N ASN A 28 -5.93 9.12 15.26
CA ASN A 28 -4.95 8.04 15.24
C ASN A 28 -5.25 7.04 14.10
N GLN A 29 -5.35 7.50 12.85
CA GLN A 29 -5.36 6.67 11.67
C GLN A 29 -3.93 6.18 11.47
N SER A 30 -3.59 5.14 12.22
CA SER A 30 -2.37 4.38 12.02
C SER A 30 -2.46 3.73 10.64
N TYR A 31 -1.56 4.10 9.73
CA TYR A 31 -1.37 3.40 8.47
C TYR A 31 -0.38 2.25 8.68
N LEU A 32 -0.53 1.20 7.88
CA LEU A 32 0.37 0.06 7.85
C LEU A 32 1.30 0.18 6.65
N THR A 33 2.57 -0.19 6.86
CA THR A 33 3.59 -0.28 5.81
C THR A 33 4.38 -1.56 6.00
N ILE A 34 4.78 -2.21 4.91
CA ILE A 34 5.71 -3.33 4.95
C ILE A 34 7.13 -2.81 5.14
N ARG A 35 7.86 -3.40 6.09
CA ARG A 35 9.27 -3.05 6.37
C ARG A 35 10.26 -4.12 5.93
N ASP A 36 9.76 -5.24 5.42
CA ASP A 36 10.59 -6.32 4.92
C ASP A 36 11.23 -5.93 3.59
N ASN A 37 12.56 -5.96 3.53
CA ASN A 37 13.32 -5.51 2.36
C ASN A 37 13.04 -6.37 1.12
N PHE A 38 12.82 -7.67 1.29
CA PHE A 38 12.55 -8.55 0.15
C PHE A 38 11.20 -8.21 -0.46
N MET A 39 10.18 -7.98 0.38
CA MET A 39 8.86 -7.55 -0.08
C MET A 39 8.92 -6.18 -0.77
N ILE A 40 9.60 -5.20 -0.14
CA ILE A 40 9.77 -3.84 -0.68
C ILE A 40 10.39 -3.86 -2.08
N VAL A 41 11.47 -4.61 -2.28
CA VAL A 41 12.21 -4.61 -3.55
C VAL A 41 11.49 -5.34 -4.68
N ASN A 42 10.68 -6.36 -4.36
CA ASN A 42 10.10 -7.23 -5.39
C ASN A 42 8.63 -6.95 -5.69
N PHE A 43 7.88 -6.30 -4.79
CA PHE A 43 6.42 -6.18 -4.91
C PHE A 43 5.90 -4.74 -4.92
N PHE A 44 6.74 -3.76 -4.61
CA PHE A 44 6.38 -2.35 -4.66
C PHE A 44 7.18 -1.67 -5.79
N GLN A 45 6.46 -0.90 -6.60
CA GLN A 45 6.92 -0.28 -7.84
C GLN A 45 7.43 1.14 -7.64
N PHE A 46 6.92 1.88 -6.64
CA PHE A 46 7.31 3.27 -6.45
C PHE A 46 8.44 3.44 -5.42
N GLU A 47 9.51 4.10 -5.84
CA GLU A 47 10.67 4.40 -4.97
C GLU A 47 10.31 5.31 -3.79
N ASP A 48 9.22 6.07 -3.91
CA ASP A 48 8.67 6.93 -2.87
C ASP A 48 7.77 6.18 -1.87
N GLY A 49 7.61 4.85 -2.02
CA GLY A 49 6.87 3.98 -1.10
C GLY A 49 5.36 4.28 -1.00
N THR A 50 4.80 5.05 -1.93
CA THR A 50 3.38 5.43 -1.93
C THR A 50 2.43 4.24 -2.14
N ASP A 51 2.90 3.19 -2.83
CA ASP A 51 2.19 1.92 -2.98
C ASP A 51 2.35 0.96 -1.79
N ASN A 52 3.11 1.34 -0.77
CA ASN A 52 3.34 0.56 0.45
C ASN A 52 2.65 1.19 1.69
N MET A 53 1.45 1.74 1.49
CA MET A 53 0.67 2.34 2.57
C MET A 53 -0.77 1.80 2.57
N PHE A 54 -1.23 1.34 3.73
CA PHE A 54 -2.54 0.70 3.86
C PHE A 54 -3.32 1.27 5.03
N CYS A 55 -4.63 1.49 4.85
CA CYS A 55 -5.50 2.02 5.91
C CYS A 55 -5.75 1.01 7.04
N ASP A 56 -5.69 -0.28 6.74
CA ASP A 56 -5.89 -1.36 7.71
C ASP A 56 -5.26 -2.68 7.23
N ALA A 57 -5.32 -3.70 8.09
CA ALA A 57 -4.76 -5.02 7.83
C ALA A 57 -5.48 -5.78 6.70
N ASN A 58 -6.76 -5.48 6.44
CA ASN A 58 -7.50 -6.11 5.36
C ASN A 58 -7.01 -5.59 4.01
N CYS A 59 -6.82 -4.27 3.88
CA CYS A 59 -6.26 -3.68 2.67
C CYS A 59 -4.84 -4.19 2.38
N LEU A 60 -4.01 -4.34 3.41
CA LEU A 60 -2.70 -4.96 3.27
C LEU A 60 -2.81 -6.41 2.76
N ALA A 61 -3.65 -7.23 3.40
CA ALA A 61 -3.81 -8.64 3.04
C ALA A 61 -4.37 -8.83 1.63
N SER A 62 -5.36 -8.02 1.22
CA SER A 62 -5.94 -8.05 -0.12
C SER A 62 -4.96 -7.59 -1.20
N PHE A 63 -4.13 -6.59 -0.91
CA PHE A 63 -3.12 -6.14 -1.88
C PHE A 63 -2.04 -7.18 -2.12
N LEU A 64 -1.64 -7.90 -1.06
CA LEU A 64 -0.63 -8.95 -1.12
C LEU A 64 -1.18 -10.30 -1.58
N SER A 65 -2.50 -10.48 -1.62
CA SER A 65 -3.07 -11.75 -2.07
C SER A 65 -2.87 -11.90 -3.58
N ALA A 66 -2.21 -12.98 -3.98
CA ALA A 66 -2.17 -13.39 -5.37
C ALA A 66 -3.52 -14.06 -5.73
N GLU A 67 -4.20 -13.53 -6.74
CA GLU A 67 -5.32 -14.20 -7.38
C GLU A 67 -4.76 -15.17 -8.44
N GLU A 68 -5.14 -16.44 -8.39
CA GLU A 68 -4.71 -17.45 -9.36
C GLU A 68 -5.34 -17.13 -10.72
N VAL A 69 -4.51 -16.68 -11.67
CA VAL A 69 -4.94 -16.40 -13.04
C VAL A 69 -4.61 -17.61 -13.92
N GLU A 70 -5.63 -18.41 -14.23
CA GLU A 70 -5.51 -19.46 -15.24
C GLU A 70 -5.48 -18.83 -16.64
N ILE A 71 -4.40 -19.08 -17.39
CA ILE A 71 -4.32 -18.76 -18.82
C ILE A 71 -4.90 -19.96 -19.58
N LEU A 72 -6.08 -19.81 -20.15
CA LEU A 72 -6.64 -20.80 -21.07
C LEU A 72 -5.82 -20.76 -22.38
N GLU A 73 -5.16 -21.88 -22.71
CA GLU A 73 -4.57 -22.06 -24.04
C GLU A 73 -5.71 -22.03 -25.08
N SER A 74 -5.65 -21.05 -25.99
CA SER A 74 -6.53 -21.01 -27.15
C SER A 74 -6.17 -22.13 -28.12
N GLU A 75 -7.15 -22.95 -28.48
CA GLU A 75 -7.06 -24.06 -29.45
C GLU A 75 -6.42 -23.66 -30.80
#